data_AF-A0A3D9SL71-F1
#
_entry.id   AF-A0A3D9SL71-F1
#
_cell.length_a   1.000
_cell.length_b   1.000
_cell.length_c   1.000
_cell.angle_alpha   90.00
_cell.angle_beta   90.00
_cell.angle_gamma   90.00
#
_symmetry.space_group_name_H-M   'P 1'
#
loop_
_entity.id
_entity.type
_entity.pdbx_description
1 polymer ?
#
loop_
_entity_poly.entity_id
_entity_poly.type
_entity_poly.pdbx_seq_one_letter_code
_entity_poly.pdbx_strand_id
1 'polypeptide(L)' 'MTSEGNGVFISLRDVYDQLVRLNNEIAGLSSKVDSARTVMDDHEDRLRRVEQWKYAIPATVVATTVMVAVELIPLVGN' A
#
# COMPACT_ATOMS: atom_id res chain seq x y z
N MET A 1 -42.89 46.73 0.81
CA MET A 1 -42.23 45.53 0.25
C MET A 1 -40.84 45.93 -0.22
N THR A 2 -39.88 46.00 0.69
CA THR A 2 -38.47 46.24 0.37
C THR A 2 -37.78 44.90 0.42
N SER A 3 -37.30 44.44 -0.73
CA SER A 3 -36.47 43.25 -0.84
C SER A 3 -35.15 43.57 -0.15
N GLU A 4 -35.03 43.15 1.11
CA GLU A 4 -33.75 43.09 1.81
C GLU A 4 -32.90 42.05 1.08
N GLY A 5 -31.91 42.52 0.33
CA GLY A 5 -30.92 41.66 -0.30
C GLY A 5 -30.29 40.79 0.78
N ASN A 6 -30.50 39.49 0.66
CA ASN A 6 -29.91 38.47 1.52
C ASN A 6 -28.40 38.37 1.23
N GLY A 7 -27.65 39.41 1.59
CA GLY A 7 -26.21 39.50 1.41
C GLY A 7 -25.49 38.87 2.59
N VAL A 8 -24.69 37.83 2.34
CA VAL A 8 -23.80 37.25 3.35
C VAL A 8 -22.62 38.20 3.53
N PHE A 9 -22.51 38.81 4.71
CA PHE A 9 -21.34 39.60 5.08
C PHE A 9 -20.23 38.67 5.57
N ILE A 10 -19.17 38.54 4.77
CA ILE A 10 -17.96 37.80 5.13
C ILE A 10 -16.91 38.83 5.56
N SER A 11 -16.43 38.71 6.80
CA SER A 11 -15.33 39.52 7.31
C SER A 11 -13.97 38.94 6.91
N LEU A 12 -12.92 39.76 6.98
CA LEU A 12 -11.54 39.29 6.77
C LEU A 12 -11.14 38.19 7.78
N ARG A 13 -11.70 38.23 8.99
CA ARG A 13 -11.48 37.20 10.00
C ARG A 13 -12.07 35.86 9.56
N ASP A 14 -13.26 35.86 8.98
CA ASP A 14 -13.90 34.63 8.48
C ASP A 14 -13.05 33.99 7.38
N VAL A 15 -12.47 34.81 6.49
CA VAL A 15 -11.54 34.34 5.46
C VAL A 15 -10.27 33.74 6.08
N TYR A 16 -9.70 34.41 7.08
CA TYR A 16 -8.50 33.92 7.77
C TYR A 16 -8.76 32.60 8.50
N ASP A 17 -9.86 32.50 9.23
CA ASP A 17 -10.23 31.29 9.97
C ASP A 17 -10.43 30.11 8.99
N GLN A 18 -11.03 30.38 7.82
CA GLN A 18 -11.18 29.37 6.76
C GLN A 18 -9.82 28.94 6.17
N LEU A 19 -8.88 29.86 6.00
CA LEU A 19 -7.52 29.55 5.51
C LEU A 19 -6.74 28.69 6.52
N VAL A 20 -6.81 29.03 7.81
CA VAL A 20 -6.18 28.24 8.88
C VAL A 20 -6.78 26.84 8.91
N ARG A 21 -8.12 26.73 8.80
CA ARG A 21 -8.81 25.45 8.73
C ARG A 21 -8.35 24.61 7.54
N LEU A 22 -8.29 25.20 6.35
CA LEU A 22 -7.82 24.54 5.15
C LEU A 22 -6.37 24.07 5.29
N ASN A 23 -5.49 24.88 5.87
CA ASN A 23 -4.09 24.51 6.10
C ASN A 23 -3.99 23.29 7.03
N ASN A 24 -4.79 23.26 8.10
CA ASN A 24 -4.86 22.12 9.01
C ASN A 24 -5.41 20.85 8.33
N GLU A 25 -6.42 20.99 7.46
CA GLU A 25 -6.97 19.89 6.68
C GLU A 25 -5.93 19.30 5.70
N ILE A 26 -5.15 20.16 5.03
CA ILE A 26 -4.06 19.76 4.13
C ILE A 26 -2.95 19.03 4.91
N ALA A 27 -2.52 19.56 6.05
CA ALA A 27 -1.54 18.91 6.91
C ALA A 27 -2.04 17.53 7.38
N GLY A 28 -3.30 17.44 7.77
CA GLY A 28 -3.95 16.17 8.14
C GLY A 28 -4.03 15.18 6.97
N LEU A 29 -4.28 15.67 5.74
CA LEU A 29 -4.30 14.82 4.56
C LEU A 29 -2.91 14.28 4.21
N SER A 30 -1.87 15.12 4.28
CA SER A 30 -0.48 14.69 4.09
C SER A 30 -0.12 13.57 5.05
N SER A 31 -0.42 13.75 6.33
CA SER A 31 -0.17 12.74 7.36
C SER A 31 -0.90 11.41 7.07
N LYS A 32 -2.14 11.47 6.58
CA LYS A 32 -2.90 10.27 6.16
C LYS A 32 -2.27 9.58 4.95
N VAL A 33 -1.78 10.34 3.97
CA VAL A 33 -1.11 9.78 2.79
C VAL A 33 0.17 9.06 3.19
N ASP A 34 0.98 9.65 4.06
CA ASP A 34 2.23 9.03 4.54
C ASP A 34 1.96 7.75 5.34
N SER A 35 0.92 7.77 6.18
CA SER A 35 0.46 6.58 6.89
C SER A 35 -0.04 5.48 5.94
N ALA A 36 -0.84 5.85 4.93
CA ALA A 36 -1.33 4.90 3.92
C ALA A 36 -0.17 4.27 3.12
N ARG A 37 0.84 5.05 2.74
CA ARG A 37 2.06 4.55 2.09
C ARG A 37 2.79 3.54 2.97
N THR A 38 2.98 3.87 4.25
CA THR A 38 3.64 2.97 5.20
C THR A 38 2.92 1.63 5.33
N VAL A 39 1.58 1.65 5.34
CA VAL A 39 0.75 0.43 5.38
C VAL A 39 0.83 -0.35 4.06
N MET A 40 0.91 0.33 2.91
CA MET A 40 1.09 -0.34 1.62
C MET A 40 2.46 -1.00 1.51
N ASP A 41 3.52 -0.34 1.98
CA ASP A 41 4.87 -0.90 2.00
C ASP A 41 4.94 -2.16 2.89
N ASP A 42 4.30 -2.15 4.07
CA ASP A 42 4.19 -3.36 4.91
C ASP A 42 3.44 -4.50 4.18
N HIS A 43 2.34 -4.17 3.48
CA HIS A 43 1.61 -5.17 2.71
C HIS A 43 2.44 -5.74 1.55
N GLU A 44 3.23 -4.93 0.85
CA GLU A 44 4.14 -5.37 -0.21
C GLU A 44 5.22 -6.30 0.37
N ASP A 45 5.83 -5.92 1.49
CA ASP A 45 6.84 -6.73 2.16
C ASP A 45 6.29 -8.06 2.65
N ARG A 46 5.08 -8.05 3.21
CA ARG A 46 4.36 -9.26 3.62
C ARG A 46 4.05 -10.15 2.42
N LEU A 47 3.61 -9.58 1.30
CA LEU A 47 3.34 -10.31 0.07
C LEU A 47 4.62 -10.94 -0.49
N ARG A 48 5.72 -10.17 -0.58
CA ARG A 48 7.03 -10.68 -1.01
C ARG A 48 7.53 -11.83 -0.16
N ARG A 49 7.38 -11.73 1.17
CA ARG A 49 7.73 -12.85 2.07
C ARG A 49 6.94 -14.09 1.71
N VAL A 50 5.61 -13.97 1.56
CA VAL A 50 4.76 -15.12 1.18
C VAL A 50 5.14 -15.69 -0.19
N GLU A 51 5.43 -14.84 -1.18
CA GLU A 51 5.88 -15.29 -2.51
C GLU A 51 7.20 -16.06 -2.44
N GLN A 52 8.19 -15.58 -1.66
CA GLN A 52 9.45 -16.29 -1.48
C GLN A 52 9.24 -17.72 -0.95
N TRP A 53 8.37 -17.90 0.05
CA TRP A 53 8.04 -19.24 0.57
C TRP A 53 7.26 -20.07 -0.44
N LYS A 54 6.30 -19.46 -1.14
CA LYS A 54 5.47 -20.14 -2.14
C LYS A 54 6.28 -20.63 -3.34
N TYR A 55 7.36 -19.95 -3.72
CA TYR A 55 8.23 -20.37 -4.82
C TYR A 55 9.43 -21.21 -4.37
N ALA A 56 9.91 -21.06 -3.13
CA ALA A 56 10.96 -21.90 -2.58
C ALA A 56 10.52 -23.38 -2.41
N ILE A 57 9.27 -23.61 -1.99
CA ILE A 57 8.76 -24.97 -1.79
C ILE A 57 8.66 -25.76 -3.12
N PRO A 58 8.05 -25.25 -4.20
CA PRO A 58 8.04 -25.92 -5.49
C PRO A 58 9.44 -26.08 -6.09
N ALA A 59 10.31 -25.08 -5.96
CA ALA A 59 11.67 -25.16 -6.49
C ALA A 59 12.50 -26.28 -5.82
N THR A 60 12.37 -26.42 -4.50
CA THR A 60 13.05 -27.50 -3.75
C THR A 60 12.50 -28.88 -4.10
N VAL A 61 11.18 -29.03 -4.24
CA VAL A 61 10.56 -30.30 -4.66
C VAL A 61 10.98 -30.69 -6.08
N VAL A 62 11.02 -29.76 -7.02
CA VAL A 62 11.49 -30.03 -8.38
C VAL A 62 12.97 -30.40 -8.39
N ALA A 63 13.80 -29.66 -7.65
CA ALA A 63 15.23 -29.94 -7.56
C ALA A 63 15.53 -31.33 -6.97
N THR A 64 14.86 -31.71 -5.88
CA THR A 64 15.04 -33.05 -5.28
C THR A 64 14.54 -34.16 -6.20
N THR A 65 13.40 -33.96 -6.87
CA THR A 65 12.86 -34.95 -7.81
C THR A 65 13.80 -35.18 -9.00
N VAL A 66 14.36 -34.10 -9.57
CA VAL A 66 15.35 -34.19 -10.65
C VAL A 66 16.62 -34.89 -10.18
N MET A 67 17.11 -34.55 -8.99
CA MET A 67 18.33 -35.15 -8.44
C MET A 67 18.18 -36.66 -8.22
N VAL A 68 17.05 -37.08 -7.63
CA VAL A 68 16.71 -38.50 -7.46
C VAL A 68 16.57 -39.21 -8.80
N ALA A 69 15.91 -38.60 -9.79
CA ALA A 69 15.79 -39.18 -11.13
C ALA A 69 17.15 -39.39 -11.80
N VAL A 70 18.07 -38.42 -11.69
CA VAL A 70 19.44 -38.52 -12.23
C VAL A 70 20.23 -39.64 -11.57
N GLU A 71 20.10 -39.86 -10.26
CA GLU A 71 20.77 -40.96 -9.56
C GLU A 71 20.18 -42.34 -9.91
N LEU A 72 18.88 -42.42 -10.22
CA LEU A 72 18.20 -43.69 -10.54
C LEU A 72 18.39 -44.15 -12.00
N ILE A 73 18.59 -43.22 -12.95
CA ILE A 73 18.84 -43.54 -14.37
C ILE A 73 20.00 -44.54 -14.56
N PRO A 74 21.19 -44.38 -13.95
CA PRO A 74 22.27 -45.35 -14.09
C PRO A 74 22.04 -46.68 -13.34
N LEU A 75 21.14 -46.71 -12.35
CA LEU A 75 20.79 -47.93 -11.60
C LEU A 75 19.77 -48.82 -12.34
N VAL A 76 18.95 -48.24 -13.21
CA VAL A 76 17.94 -48.95 -14.01
C VAL A 76 18.46 -49.35 -15.41
N GLY A 77 19.52 -48.69 -15.88
CA GLY A 77 20.12 -48.90 -17.21
C GLY A 77 21.22 -49.96 -17.29
N ASN A 78 21.49 -50.72 -16.23
CA ASN A 78 22.44 -51.83 -16.17
C ASN A 78 21.72 -53.11 -15.71
#